data_AF-A0A7C5CG98-F1
#
_entry.id   AF-A0A7C5CG98-F1
#
_cell.length_a   1.000
_cell.length_b   1.000
_cell.length_c   1.000
_cell.angle_alpha   90.00
_cell.angle_beta   90.00
_cell.angle_gamma   90.00
#
_symmetry.space_group_name_H-M   'P 1'
#
loop_
_entity.id
_entity.type
_entity.pdbx_description
1 polymer ?
#
loop_
_entity_poly.entity_id
_entity_poly.type
_entity_poly.pdbx_seq_one_letter_code
_entity_poly.pdbx_strand_id
1 'polypeptide(L)' 'MKNFYNSLAEKDRRRYAGIEATKLGRGGISYICTIFECDYSGVSRGQKELTSKLDKNDKRQRVE' A
#
# COMPACT_ATOMS: atom_id res chain seq x y z
N MET A 1 -5.10 -7.49 8.93
CA MET A 1 -4.43 -6.45 8.10
C MET A 1 -2.93 -6.35 8.39
N LYS A 2 -2.50 -6.11 9.64
CA LYS A 2 -1.07 -5.95 9.99
C LYS A 2 -0.19 -7.19 9.71
N ASN A 3 -0.68 -8.40 9.99
CA ASN A 3 0.07 -9.64 9.70
C ASN A 3 0.32 -9.84 8.21
N PHE A 4 -0.68 -9.55 7.37
CA PHE A 4 -0.53 -9.60 5.91
C PHE A 4 0.48 -8.56 5.44
N TYR A 5 0.36 -7.30 5.91
CA TYR A 5 1.35 -6.26 5.64
C TYR A 5 2.77 -6.69 6.01
N ASN A 6 2.98 -7.30 7.17
CA ASN A 6 4.31 -7.76 7.60
C ASN A 6 4.86 -8.93 6.77
N SER A 7 4.00 -9.72 6.13
CA SER A 7 4.41 -10.81 5.24
C SER A 7 4.84 -10.35 3.84
N LEU A 8 4.58 -9.09 3.49
CA LEU A 8 4.84 -8.53 2.17
C LEU A 8 6.28 -7.99 2.05
N ALA A 9 6.84 -8.06 0.84
CA ALA A 9 8.08 -7.36 0.52
C ALA A 9 7.86 -5.83 0.56
N GLU A 10 8.92 -5.06 0.73
CA GLU A 10 8.85 -3.59 0.89
C GLU A 10 8.06 -2.89 -0.23
N LYS A 11 8.24 -3.32 -1.48
CA LYS A 11 7.49 -2.81 -2.64
C LYS A 11 5.98 -3.00 -2.47
N ASP A 12 5.57 -4.18 -2.03
CA ASP A 12 4.15 -4.54 -1.88
C ASP A 12 3.55 -3.95 -0.62
N ARG A 13 4.33 -3.84 0.47
CA ARG A 13 3.94 -3.12 1.69
C ARG A 13 3.52 -1.70 1.38
N ARG A 14 4.36 -0.98 0.61
CA ARG A 14 4.11 0.40 0.20
C ARG A 14 2.80 0.54 -0.58
N ARG A 15 2.60 -0.33 -1.58
CA ARG A 15 1.39 -0.34 -2.41
C ARG A 15 0.16 -0.72 -1.59
N TYR A 16 0.24 -1.75 -0.76
CA TYR A 16 -0.86 -2.20 0.09
C TYR A 16 -1.28 -1.11 1.08
N ALA A 17 -0.34 -0.45 1.75
CA ALA A 17 -0.64 0.67 2.63
C ALA A 17 -1.32 1.83 1.88
N GLY A 18 -0.86 2.12 0.65
CA GLY A 18 -1.50 3.12 -0.20
C GLY A 18 -2.93 2.76 -0.61
N ILE A 19 -3.20 1.48 -0.90
CA ILE A 19 -4.55 0.97 -1.20
C ILE A 19 -5.46 1.14 0.01
N GLU A 20 -5.05 0.65 1.19
CA GLU A 20 -5.84 0.75 2.42
C GLU A 20 -6.10 2.21 2.82
N ALA A 21 -5.11 3.10 2.67
CA ALA A 21 -5.29 4.52 2.94
C ALA A 21 -6.28 5.18 1.96
N THR A 22 -6.28 4.78 0.69
CA THR A 22 -7.21 5.30 -0.33
C THR A 22 -8.65 4.90 -0.04
N LYS A 23 -8.87 3.67 0.46
CA LYS A 23 -10.20 3.18 0.85
C LYS A 23 -10.84 4.01 1.97
N LEU A 24 -10.02 4.57 2.85
CA LEU A 24 -10.46 5.32 4.04
C LEU A 24 -10.71 6.82 3.78
N GLY A 25 -10.21 7.38 2.67
CA GLY A 25 -10.41 8.79 2.33
C GLY A 25 -9.59 9.77 3.19
N ARG A 26 -10.18 10.91 3.59
CA ARG A 26 -9.48 11.94 4.37
C ARG A 26 -9.03 11.39 5.73
N GLY A 27 -7.73 11.50 6.03
CA GLY A 27 -7.14 10.97 7.27
C GLY A 27 -6.71 9.50 7.20
N GLY A 28 -7.05 8.78 6.12
CA GLY A 28 -6.69 7.37 5.94
C GLY A 28 -5.19 7.10 6.02
N ILE A 29 -4.36 8.03 5.51
CA ILE A 29 -2.90 7.87 5.56
C ILE A 29 -2.38 7.88 7.00
N SER A 30 -2.81 8.83 7.82
CA SER A 30 -2.38 8.94 9.22
C SER A 30 -2.81 7.72 10.04
N TYR A 31 -4.03 7.23 9.79
CA TYR A 31 -4.53 6.01 10.41
C TYR A 31 -3.69 4.78 10.04
N ILE A 32 -3.38 4.61 8.74
CA ILE A 32 -2.57 3.48 8.25
C ILE A 32 -1.12 3.56 8.75
N CYS A 33 -0.51 4.75 8.79
CA CYS A 33 0.81 4.96 9.38
C CYS A 33 0.85 4.52 10.85
N THR A 34 -0.20 4.82 11.61
CA THR A 34 -0.30 4.42 13.02
C THR A 34 -0.43 2.90 13.17
N ILE A 35 -1.25 2.25 12.35
CA ILE A 35 -1.47 0.79 12.43
C ILE A 35 -0.22 0.02 11.98
N PHE A 36 0.37 0.40 10.86
CA PHE A 36 1.51 -0.31 10.27
C PHE A 36 2.86 0.17 10.78
N GLU A 37 2.89 1.19 11.66
CA GLU A 37 4.12 1.79 12.19
C GLU A 37 5.09 2.17 11.05
N CYS A 38 4.53 2.80 10.02
CA CYS A 38 5.24 3.11 8.78
C CYS A 38 5.17 4.60 8.46
N ASP A 39 6.10 5.05 7.62
CA ASP A 39 6.24 6.47 7.31
C ASP A 39 5.21 6.95 6.26
N TYR A 40 4.74 8.18 6.43
CA TYR A 40 3.79 8.84 5.52
C TYR A 40 4.29 8.85 4.07
N SER A 41 5.60 9.06 3.89
CA SER A 41 6.25 9.09 2.58
C SER A 41 6.07 7.78 1.81
N GLY A 42 6.13 6.65 2.52
CA GLY A 42 5.89 5.32 1.95
C GLY A 42 4.45 5.18 1.48
N VAL A 43 3.48 5.46 2.34
CA VAL A 43 2.06 5.34 2.01
C VAL A 43 1.67 6.25 0.84
N SER A 44 2.11 7.51 0.86
CA SER A 44 1.84 8.48 -0.21
C SER A 44 2.46 8.06 -1.54
N ARG A 45 3.69 7.53 -1.53
CA ARG A 45 4.34 7.00 -2.73
C ARG A 45 3.61 5.78 -3.27
N GLY A 46 3.15 4.88 -2.40
CA GLY A 46 2.34 3.73 -2.77
C GLY A 46 1.01 4.13 -3.44
N GLN A 47 0.36 5.18 -2.96
CA GLN A 47 -0.83 5.76 -3.62
C GLN A 47 -0.50 6.31 -5.01
N LYS A 48 0.59 7.07 -5.14
CA LYS A 48 1.02 7.61 -6.43
C LYS A 48 1.34 6.51 -7.44
N GLU A 49 2.03 5.45 -7.01
CA GLU A 49 2.30 4.28 -7.85
C GLU A 49 1.04 3.54 -8.28
N LEU A 50 -0.04 3.62 -7.50
CA LEU A 50 -1.34 3.05 -7.86
C LEU A 50 -2.04 3.86 -8.96
N THR A 51 -1.91 5.19 -8.91
CA THR A 51 -2.50 6.11 -9.90
C THR A 51 -1.67 6.21 -11.17
N SER A 52 -0.34 6.15 -11.05
CA SER A 52 0.58 6.07 -12.18
C SER A 52 0.46 4.69 -12.82
N LYS A 53 -0.45 4.59 -13.80
CA LYS A 53 -0.71 3.47 -14.72
C LYS A 53 0.12 2.22 -14.42
N LEU A 54 -0.58 1.17 -13.96
CA LEU A 54 -0.14 -0.22 -13.94
C LEU A 54 0.86 -0.48 -15.07
N ASP A 55 2.14 -0.52 -14.72
CA ASP A 55 3.13 -1.09 -15.60
C ASP A 55 2.67 -2.54 -15.83
N LYS A 56 2.31 -2.87 -17.08
CA LYS A 56 1.70 -4.15 -17.48
C LYS A 56 2.59 -5.37 -17.20
N ASN A 57 3.73 -5.17 -16.55
CA ASN A 57 4.75 -6.15 -16.22
C ASN A 57 4.71 -6.62 -14.76
N ASP A 58 3.78 -6.15 -13.93
CA ASP A 58 3.60 -6.69 -12.57
C ASP A 58 2.90 -8.06 -12.62
N LYS A 59 3.68 -9.10 -13.00
CA LYS A 59 3.26 -10.50 -13.16
C LYS A 59 3.01 -11.20 -11.82
N ARG A 60 2.18 -10.63 -10.94
CA ARG A 60 1.74 -11.31 -9.72
C ARG A 60 0.26 -11.61 -9.77
N GLN A 61 -0.16 -12.36 -10.78
CA GLN A 61 -1.34 -13.21 -10.65
C GLN A 61 -0.92 -14.44 -9.86
N ARG A 62 -1.19 -14.45 -8.56
CA ARG A 62 -1.47 -15.72 -7.88
C ARG A 62 -2.98 -15.79 -7.71
N VAL A 63 -3.61 -16.35 -8.73
CA VAL A 63 -4.94 -16.93 -8.62
C VAL A 63 -4.73 -18.34 -8.08
N GLU A 64 -5.40 -18.67 -6.98
CA GLU A 64 -5.76 -20.05 -6.64
C GLU A 64 -7.21 -20.25 -7.07
#